data_AF-A0A101WXR5-F1
#
_entry.id   AF-A0A101WXR5-F1
#
_cell.length_a   1.000
_cell.length_b   1.000
_cell.length_c   1.000
_cell.angle_alpha   90.00
_cell.angle_beta   90.00
_cell.angle_gamma   90.00
#
_symmetry.space_group_name_H-M   'P 1'
#
loop_
_entity.id
_entity.type
_entity.pdbx_description
1 polymer ?
#
loop_
_entity_poly.entity_id
_entity_poly.type
_entity_poly.pdbx_seq_one_letter_code
_entity_poly.pdbx_strand_id
1 'polypeptide(L)'
;MDFRVVYAPWRYRYIKNINREEGCFLCRAAAEAGRDDENLIPLRGRHVFAILNRYPYTWGHVMVAPYRHISQFEELTEAEWVELVKMAKQLMEAVGKVAGARDFIVGLNIGRAAGAGLEGHLHLHIIPKDTEVKNSDDLQEALVKLTRELRRVL
;
A
#
# COMPACT_ATOMS: atom_id res chain seq x y z
N MET A 1 -19.66 2.93 -21.72
CA MET A 1 -18.77 2.72 -20.56
C MET A 1 -18.15 4.07 -20.26
N ASP A 2 -18.54 4.69 -19.16
CA ASP A 2 -17.95 5.96 -18.73
C ASP A 2 -16.68 5.67 -17.93
N PHE A 3 -15.54 6.15 -18.43
CA PHE A 3 -14.26 6.01 -17.75
C PHE A 3 -14.07 7.15 -16.77
N ARG A 4 -13.86 6.83 -15.48
CA ARG A 4 -13.43 7.81 -14.48
C ARG A 4 -11.91 7.90 -14.44
N VAL A 5 -11.37 9.00 -14.94
CA VAL A 5 -9.92 9.28 -14.89
C VAL A 5 -9.52 9.63 -13.46
N VAL A 6 -8.51 8.93 -12.92
CA VAL A 6 -7.86 9.31 -11.66
C VAL A 6 -6.74 10.28 -11.99
N TYR A 7 -6.95 11.56 -11.72
CA TYR A 7 -5.95 12.59 -11.96
C TYR A 7 -5.00 12.69 -10.76
N ALA A 8 -3.73 12.36 -10.96
CA ALA A 8 -2.72 12.30 -9.89
C ALA A 8 -1.40 13.03 -10.22
N PRO A 9 -1.45 14.34 -10.55
CA PRO A 9 -0.29 15.10 -11.02
C PRO A 9 0.83 15.21 -9.97
N TRP A 10 0.50 15.20 -8.68
CA TRP A 10 1.48 15.24 -7.59
C TRP A 10 2.49 14.09 -7.68
N ARG A 11 2.06 12.92 -8.17
CA ARG A 11 2.94 11.74 -8.32
C ARG A 11 4.15 12.05 -9.17
N TYR A 12 4.03 12.91 -10.18
CA TYR A 12 5.16 13.25 -11.04
C TYR A 12 6.32 13.90 -10.28
N ARG A 13 6.03 14.84 -9.36
CA ARG A 13 7.04 15.52 -8.52
C ARG A 13 7.85 14.52 -7.70
N TYR A 14 7.18 13.51 -7.16
CA TYR A 14 7.82 12.51 -6.32
C TYR A 14 8.52 11.41 -7.13
N ILE A 15 7.91 10.94 -8.22
CA ILE A 15 8.49 9.90 -9.08
C ILE A 15 9.78 10.39 -9.76
N LYS A 16 9.83 11.66 -10.17
CA LYS A 16 11.01 12.25 -10.81
C LYS A 16 12.24 12.29 -9.90
N ASN A 17 12.01 12.41 -8.59
CA ASN A 17 13.06 12.47 -7.58
C ASN A 17 13.32 11.11 -6.91
N ILE A 18 12.82 10.01 -7.47
CA ILE A 18 13.16 8.67 -6.99
C ILE A 18 14.63 8.43 -7.27
N ASN A 19 15.46 8.56 -6.24
CA ASN A 19 16.67 7.76 -6.16
C ASN A 19 16.20 6.31 -6.10
N ARG A 20 16.55 5.52 -7.13
CA ARG A 20 16.39 4.07 -7.09
C ARG A 20 17.38 3.56 -6.08
N GLU A 21 17.02 3.62 -4.80
CA GLU A 21 17.79 3.01 -3.75
C GLU A 21 17.92 1.52 -4.08
N GLU A 22 19.11 0.98 -3.89
CA GLU A 22 19.35 -0.44 -4.13
C GLU A 22 18.53 -1.29 -3.15
N GLY A 23 17.98 -2.39 -3.65
CA GLY A 23 17.20 -3.35 -2.88
C GLY A 23 15.68 -3.11 -2.87
N CYS A 24 14.97 -3.95 -2.10
CA CYS A 24 13.52 -3.94 -2.00
C CYS A 24 13.04 -3.06 -0.83
N PHE A 25 12.22 -2.04 -1.13
CA PHE A 25 11.68 -1.15 -0.11
C PHE A 25 10.74 -1.87 0.87
N LEU A 26 10.02 -2.91 0.43
CA LEU A 26 9.16 -3.72 1.29
C LEU A 26 9.99 -4.52 2.30
N CYS A 27 11.05 -5.20 1.85
CA CYS A 27 11.96 -5.92 2.75
C CYS A 27 12.61 -4.99 3.77
N ARG A 28 13.04 -3.79 3.33
CA ARG A 28 13.66 -2.81 4.21
C ARG A 28 12.68 -2.32 5.28
N ALA A 29 11.49 -1.89 4.88
CA ALA A 29 10.44 -1.43 5.78
C ALA A 29 10.02 -2.55 6.77
N ALA A 30 9.96 -3.80 6.29
CA ALA A 30 9.69 -4.95 7.13
C ALA A 30 10.76 -5.19 8.21
N ALA A 31 12.03 -5.01 7.87
CA ALA A 31 13.16 -5.26 8.78
C ALA A 31 13.35 -4.20 9.87
N GLU A 32 12.95 -2.95 9.62
CA GLU A 32 13.09 -1.84 10.57
C GLU A 32 11.96 -1.82 11.62
N ALA A 33 11.90 -2.85 12.46
CA ALA A 33 10.96 -2.91 13.57
C ALA A 33 11.17 -1.69 14.50
N GLY A 34 10.09 -0.94 14.78
CA GLY A 34 10.11 0.27 15.60
C GLY A 34 10.09 1.59 14.81
N ARG A 35 10.17 1.54 13.48
CA ARG A 35 10.03 2.72 12.59
C ARG A 35 8.78 2.67 11.74
N ASP A 36 7.70 2.12 12.30
CA ASP A 36 6.46 1.85 11.56
C ASP A 36 5.80 3.14 11.05
N ASP A 37 5.91 4.25 11.78
CA ASP A 37 5.36 5.53 11.34
C ASP A 37 6.13 6.06 10.13
N GLU A 38 7.47 6.03 10.16
CA GLU A 38 8.34 6.48 9.07
C GLU A 38 8.23 5.56 7.84
N ASN A 39 8.03 4.27 8.08
CA ASN A 39 7.87 3.25 7.05
C ASN A 39 6.42 3.12 6.57
N LEU A 40 5.49 3.92 7.11
CA LEU A 40 4.08 3.93 6.76
C LEU A 40 3.38 2.57 6.93
N ILE A 41 3.74 1.83 7.99
CA ILE A 41 3.22 0.50 8.30
C ILE A 41 2.11 0.62 9.34
N PRO A 42 0.82 0.54 8.95
CA PRO A 42 -0.28 0.62 9.91
C PRO A 42 -0.55 -0.70 10.63
N LEU A 43 -0.07 -1.84 10.11
CA LEU A 43 -0.37 -3.15 10.69
C LEU A 43 0.70 -4.18 10.33
N ARG A 44 1.11 -4.97 11.33
CA ARG A 44 2.00 -6.12 11.17
C ARG A 44 1.25 -7.39 11.59
N GLY A 45 1.26 -8.39 10.72
CA GLY A 45 0.79 -9.74 11.01
C GLY A 45 1.97 -10.68 11.27
N ARG A 46 1.68 -11.98 11.26
CA ARG A 46 2.65 -13.06 11.45
C ARG A 46 3.45 -13.37 10.19
N HIS A 47 2.79 -13.40 9.04
CA HIS A 47 3.35 -13.76 7.73
C HIS A 47 3.36 -12.59 6.74
N VAL A 48 2.49 -11.60 6.97
CA VAL A 48 2.32 -10.42 6.11
C VAL A 48 2.31 -9.14 6.92
N PHE A 49 2.49 -8.00 6.24
CA PHE A 49 2.34 -6.66 6.81
C PHE A 49 1.68 -5.73 5.81
N ALA A 50 1.06 -4.67 6.35
CA ALA A 50 0.45 -3.60 5.59
C ALA A 50 1.40 -2.41 5.48
N ILE A 51 1.35 -1.68 4.38
CA ILE A 51 2.12 -0.46 4.17
C ILE A 51 1.35 0.51 3.26
N LEU A 52 1.27 1.79 3.62
CA LEU A 52 0.68 2.79 2.73
C LEU A 52 1.56 2.98 1.50
N ASN A 53 0.93 3.17 0.35
CA ASN A 53 1.68 3.51 -0.85
C ASN A 53 2.19 4.95 -0.73
N ARG A 54 3.52 5.12 -0.76
CA ARG A 54 4.18 6.44 -0.73
C ARG A 54 3.74 7.35 -1.89
N TYR A 55 3.32 6.74 -3.00
CA TYR A 55 2.75 7.39 -4.15
C TYR A 55 1.32 6.85 -4.34
N PRO A 56 0.34 7.32 -3.57
CA PRO A 56 -1.01 6.82 -3.66
C PRO A 56 -1.66 7.16 -5.01
N TYR A 57 -2.57 6.31 -5.50
CA TYR A 57 -3.45 6.69 -6.62
C TYR A 57 -4.57 7.61 -6.11
N THR A 58 -5.09 7.27 -4.94
CA THR A 58 -6.16 7.94 -4.21
C THR A 58 -5.86 7.88 -2.71
N TRP A 59 -6.51 8.73 -1.93
CA TRP A 59 -6.23 8.82 -0.49
C TRP A 59 -6.66 7.53 0.24
N GLY A 60 -5.75 6.96 1.04
CA GLY A 60 -5.98 5.66 1.68
C GLY A 60 -5.47 4.45 0.90
N HIS A 61 -4.74 4.64 -0.20
CA HIS A 61 -4.10 3.53 -0.92
C HIS A 61 -3.08 2.81 -0.03
N VAL A 62 -3.41 1.58 0.35
CA VAL A 62 -2.61 0.68 1.18
C VAL A 62 -2.27 -0.59 0.41
N MET A 63 -1.15 -1.21 0.76
CA MET A 63 -0.66 -2.45 0.18
C MET A 63 -0.44 -3.49 1.28
N VAL A 64 -0.64 -4.77 0.98
CA VAL A 64 -0.31 -5.90 1.87
C VAL A 64 0.73 -6.77 1.19
N ALA A 65 1.83 -7.07 1.88
CA ALA A 65 2.92 -7.87 1.35
C ALA A 65 3.34 -8.98 2.34
N PRO A 66 3.77 -10.16 1.85
CA PRO A 66 4.43 -11.15 2.69
C PRO A 66 5.78 -10.62 3.16
N TYR A 67 6.23 -11.06 4.34
CA TYR A 67 7.61 -10.79 4.79
C TYR A 67 8.64 -11.46 3.88
N ARG A 68 8.31 -12.64 3.35
CA ARG A 68 9.17 -13.37 2.41
C ARG A 68 9.24 -12.62 1.07
N HIS A 69 10.45 -12.50 0.53
CA HIS A 69 10.69 -11.87 -0.76
C HIS A 69 10.35 -12.87 -1.88
N ILE A 70 9.10 -12.84 -2.32
CA ILE A 70 8.59 -13.63 -3.45
C ILE A 70 7.97 -12.72 -4.48
N SER A 71 8.03 -13.11 -5.75
CA SER A 71 7.48 -12.30 -6.84
C SER A 71 6.20 -12.86 -7.42
N GLN A 72 6.01 -14.18 -7.36
CA GLN A 72 4.87 -14.86 -7.96
C GLN A 72 3.79 -15.14 -6.92
N PHE A 73 2.54 -15.16 -7.39
CA PHE A 73 1.38 -15.38 -6.54
C PHE A 73 1.31 -16.83 -6.05
N GLU A 74 1.69 -17.76 -6.92
CA GLU A 74 1.70 -19.21 -6.71
C GLU A 74 2.76 -19.65 -5.69
N GLU A 75 3.70 -18.77 -5.36
CA GLU A 75 4.70 -19.03 -4.32
C GLU A 75 4.12 -18.88 -2.91
N LEU A 76 2.97 -18.20 -2.72
CA LEU A 76 2.36 -18.00 -1.40
C LEU A 76 2.04 -19.35 -0.74
N THR A 77 2.46 -19.48 0.51
CA THR A 77 1.96 -20.54 1.37
C THR A 77 0.49 -20.30 1.72
N GLU A 78 -0.23 -21.36 2.09
CA GLU A 78 -1.63 -21.23 2.52
C GLU A 78 -1.79 -20.26 3.70
N ALA A 79 -0.84 -20.26 4.64
CA ALA A 79 -0.84 -19.34 5.78
C ALA A 79 -0.64 -17.88 5.35
N GLU A 80 0.31 -17.61 4.44
CA GLU A 80 0.53 -16.27 3.88
C GLU A 80 -0.71 -15.79 3.11
N TRP A 81 -1.31 -16.65 2.28
CA TRP A 81 -2.52 -16.32 1.51
C TRP A 81 -3.71 -15.97 2.42
N VAL A 82 -4.00 -16.83 3.41
CA VAL A 82 -5.12 -16.62 4.34
C VAL A 82 -4.93 -15.33 5.13
N GLU A 83 -3.72 -15.05 5.62
CA GLU A 83 -3.46 -13.83 6.38
C GLU A 83 -3.49 -12.58 5.49
N LEU A 84 -2.97 -12.66 4.25
CA LEU A 84 -3.02 -11.59 3.27
C LEU A 84 -4.46 -11.14 3.00
N VAL A 85 -5.37 -12.09 2.75
CA VAL A 85 -6.78 -11.80 2.48
C VAL A 85 -7.50 -11.28 3.73
N LYS A 86 -7.23 -11.85 4.91
CA LYS A 86 -7.80 -11.36 6.18
C LYS A 86 -7.37 -9.94 6.49
N MET A 87 -6.08 -9.64 6.33
CA MET A 87 -5.52 -8.30 6.52
C MET A 87 -6.11 -7.31 5.52
N ALA A 88 -6.29 -7.71 4.26
CA ALA A 88 -6.93 -6.87 3.26
C ALA A 88 -8.35 -6.45 3.65
N LYS A 89 -9.15 -7.39 4.16
CA LYS A 89 -10.49 -7.10 4.69
C LYS A 89 -10.44 -6.11 5.85
N GLN A 90 -9.57 -6.32 6.82
CA GLN A 90 -9.40 -5.41 7.96
C GLN A 90 -9.02 -3.99 7.53
N LEU A 91 -8.11 -3.88 6.55
CA LEU A 91 -7.66 -2.60 6.02
C LEU A 91 -8.77 -1.88 5.25
N MET A 92 -9.61 -2.57 4.49
CA MET A 92 -10.76 -1.95 3.83
C MET A 92 -11.72 -1.32 4.86
N GLU A 93 -12.01 -2.04 5.95
CA GLU A 93 -12.85 -1.51 7.04
C GLU A 93 -12.20 -0.30 7.74
N ALA A 94 -10.90 -0.38 8.05
CA ALA A 94 -10.16 0.70 8.70
C ALA A 94 -10.04 1.95 7.80
N VAL A 95 -9.68 1.76 6.53
CA VAL A 95 -9.60 2.84 5.54
C VAL A 95 -10.98 3.45 5.31
N GLY A 96 -12.06 2.66 5.28
CA GLY A 96 -13.42 3.20 5.18
C GLY A 96 -13.78 4.11 6.35
N LYS A 97 -13.40 3.74 7.58
CA LYS A 97 -13.62 4.56 8.78
C LYS A 97 -12.79 5.84 8.80
N VAL A 98 -11.52 5.77 8.41
CA VAL A 98 -10.56 6.88 8.56
C VAL A 98 -10.56 7.82 7.35
N ALA A 99 -10.58 7.27 6.13
CA ALA A 99 -10.53 8.03 4.89
C ALA A 99 -11.91 8.31 4.28
N GLY A 100 -12.98 7.72 4.83
CA GLY A 100 -14.35 7.87 4.32
C GLY A 100 -14.63 7.12 3.02
N ALA A 101 -13.76 6.17 2.64
CA ALA A 101 -13.89 5.37 1.43
C ALA A 101 -15.02 4.34 1.53
N ARG A 102 -15.75 4.14 0.42
CA ARG A 102 -16.80 3.10 0.30
C ARG A 102 -16.51 2.12 -0.82
N ASP A 103 -15.83 2.58 -1.87
CA ASP A 103 -15.54 1.81 -3.06
C ASP A 103 -14.04 1.50 -3.16
N PHE A 104 -13.68 0.26 -3.47
CA PHE A 104 -12.28 -0.18 -3.50
C PHE A 104 -11.97 -1.00 -4.75
N ILE A 105 -10.75 -0.83 -5.27
CA ILE A 105 -10.10 -1.84 -6.11
C ILE A 105 -9.15 -2.64 -5.21
N VAL A 106 -9.30 -3.96 -5.24
CA VAL A 106 -8.39 -4.88 -4.55
C VAL A 106 -7.77 -5.81 -5.58
N GLY A 107 -6.43 -5.79 -5.72
CA GLY A 107 -5.80 -6.52 -6.81
C GLY A 107 -4.27 -6.59 -6.78
N LEU A 108 -3.74 -7.51 -7.58
CA LEU A 108 -2.31 -7.78 -7.76
C LEU A 108 -1.92 -7.49 -9.21
N ASN A 109 -0.74 -6.92 -9.40
CA ASN A 109 -0.11 -6.83 -10.71
C ASN A 109 1.09 -7.78 -10.71
N ILE A 110 1.07 -8.79 -11.59
CA ILE A 110 2.13 -9.81 -11.69
C ILE A 110 2.90 -9.62 -12.99
N GLY A 111 4.18 -9.28 -12.88
CA GLY A 111 5.07 -9.01 -14.00
C GLY A 111 4.93 -7.60 -14.60
N ARG A 112 5.98 -7.18 -15.32
CA ARG A 112 6.09 -5.82 -15.91
C ARG A 112 4.90 -5.44 -16.79
N ALA A 113 4.45 -6.37 -17.64
CA ALA A 113 3.37 -6.11 -18.59
C ALA A 113 2.03 -5.83 -17.91
N ALA A 114 1.81 -6.37 -16.70
CA ALA A 114 0.63 -6.09 -15.88
C ALA A 114 0.73 -4.76 -15.11
N GLY A 115 1.84 -4.02 -15.25
CA GLY A 115 2.06 -2.75 -14.55
C GLY A 115 2.54 -2.91 -13.10
N ALA A 116 3.27 -4.00 -12.78
CA ALA A 116 3.92 -4.14 -11.48
C ALA A 116 4.98 -3.03 -11.29
N GLY A 117 4.79 -2.17 -10.28
CA GLY A 117 5.74 -1.10 -9.95
C GLY A 117 6.98 -1.59 -9.19
N LEU A 118 6.88 -2.75 -8.55
CA LEU A 118 7.97 -3.50 -7.93
C LEU A 118 7.80 -4.98 -8.34
N GLU A 119 8.58 -5.43 -9.31
CA GLU A 119 8.42 -6.77 -9.90
C GLU A 119 8.91 -7.90 -8.97
N GLY A 120 9.91 -7.62 -8.13
CA GLY A 120 10.58 -8.65 -7.31
C GLY A 120 9.84 -9.07 -6.04
N HIS A 121 8.86 -8.28 -5.57
CA HIS A 121 8.18 -8.54 -4.30
C HIS A 121 6.68 -8.31 -4.45
N LEU A 122 5.90 -9.38 -4.32
CA LEU A 122 4.44 -9.42 -4.38
C LEU A 122 3.81 -8.48 -3.35
N HIS A 123 2.81 -7.71 -3.77
CA HIS A 123 2.05 -6.84 -2.87
C HIS A 123 0.63 -6.62 -3.40
N LEU A 124 -0.38 -6.95 -2.58
CA LEU A 124 -1.79 -6.74 -2.88
C LEU A 124 -2.13 -5.26 -2.67
N HIS A 125 -2.67 -4.62 -3.69
CA HIS A 125 -3.16 -3.25 -3.61
C HIS A 125 -4.60 -3.20 -3.09
N ILE A 126 -4.89 -2.22 -2.24
CA ILE A 126 -6.22 -1.84 -1.77
C ILE A 126 -6.35 -0.34 -2.03
N ILE A 127 -7.08 0.00 -3.08
CA ILE A 127 -7.15 1.36 -3.64
C ILE A 127 -8.58 1.88 -3.50
N PRO A 128 -8.85 2.81 -2.57
CA PRO A 128 -10.11 3.56 -2.53
C PRO A 128 -10.43 4.23 -3.87
N LYS A 129 -11.69 4.31 -4.29
CA LYS A 129 -12.09 4.90 -5.58
C LYS A 129 -12.87 6.20 -5.47
N ASP A 130 -13.40 6.49 -4.29
CA ASP A 130 -14.22 7.66 -3.98
C ASP A 130 -13.50 8.68 -3.09
N THR A 131 -12.16 8.58 -2.97
CA THR A 131 -11.32 9.50 -2.21
C THR A 131 -10.25 10.18 -3.08
N GLU A 132 -9.76 11.33 -2.62
CA GLU A 132 -8.81 12.18 -3.35
C GLU A 132 -7.69 12.67 -2.44
N VAL A 133 -6.48 12.81 -2.99
CA VAL A 133 -5.35 13.43 -2.30
C VAL A 133 -5.52 14.95 -2.39
N LYS A 134 -5.92 15.59 -1.28
CA LYS A 134 -6.28 17.02 -1.25
C LYS A 134 -5.08 17.97 -1.08
N ASN A 135 -4.07 17.59 -0.27
CA ASN A 135 -2.91 18.43 0.03
C ASN A 135 -1.61 17.71 -0.36
N SER A 136 -1.06 18.05 -1.52
CA SER A 136 0.13 17.36 -2.05
C SER A 136 1.47 17.95 -1.62
N ASP A 137 1.51 19.14 -1.02
CA ASP A 137 2.77 19.80 -0.68
C ASP A 137 3.50 19.10 0.48
N ASP A 138 2.74 18.57 1.46
CA ASP A 138 3.26 17.81 2.61
C ASP A 138 2.77 16.35 2.62
N LEU A 139 2.71 15.71 1.45
CA LEU A 139 2.14 14.36 1.30
C LEU A 139 2.75 13.32 2.26
N GLN A 140 4.06 13.40 2.54
CA GLN A 140 4.70 12.46 3.46
C GLN A 140 4.18 12.61 4.89
N GLU A 141 4.07 13.84 5.39
CA GLU A 141 3.53 14.10 6.73
C GLU A 141 2.06 13.64 6.83
N ALA A 142 1.27 13.92 5.77
CA ALA A 142 -0.10 13.46 5.69
C ALA A 142 -0.19 11.91 5.76
N LEU A 143 0.68 11.20 5.04
CA LEU A 143 0.73 9.73 5.06
C LEU A 143 1.16 9.18 6.44
N VAL A 144 2.09 9.83 7.13
CA VAL A 144 2.47 9.46 8.51
C VAL A 144 1.27 9.63 9.45
N LYS A 145 0.54 10.75 9.33
CA LYS A 145 -0.68 10.97 10.10
C LYS A 145 -1.74 9.92 9.82
N LEU A 146 -1.97 9.60 8.55
CA LEU A 146 -2.91 8.54 8.14
C LEU A 146 -2.50 7.17 8.69
N THR A 147 -1.21 6.84 8.66
CA THR A 147 -0.68 5.61 9.26
C THR A 147 -1.06 5.51 10.73
N ARG A 148 -0.87 6.59 11.50
CA ARG A 148 -1.22 6.66 12.92
C ARG A 148 -2.72 6.55 13.16
N GLU A 149 -3.54 7.16 12.31
CA GLU A 149 -5.01 7.07 12.42
C GLU A 149 -5.50 5.65 12.14
N LEU A 150 -4.95 4.98 11.13
CA LEU A 150 -5.26 3.57 10.84
C LEU A 150 -4.86 2.65 12.00
N ARG A 151 -3.68 2.86 12.59
CA ARG A 151 -3.21 2.10 13.77
C ARG A 151 -4.12 2.21 14.99
N ARG A 152 -4.91 3.28 15.11
CA ARG A 152 -5.84 3.47 16.24
C ARG A 152 -7.13 2.68 16.09
N VAL A 153 -7.46 2.21 14.88
CA VAL A 153 -8.73 1.53 14.57
C VAL A 153 -8.54 0.08 14.12
N LEU A 154 -7.29 -0.40 14.05
CA LEU A 154 -6.87 -1.78 13.77
C LEU A 154 -6.49 -2.48 15.08
#